data_AF-A0A3B1CA50-F1
#
_entry.id   AF-A0A3B1CA50-F1
#
_cell.length_a   1.000
_cell.length_b   1.000
_cell.length_c   1.000
_cell.angle_alpha   90.00
_cell.angle_beta   90.00
_cell.angle_gamma   90.00
#
_symmetry.space_group_name_H-M   'P 1'
#
loop_
_entity.id
_entity.type
_entity.pdbx_description
1 polymer ?
#
loop_
_entity_poly.entity_id
_entity_poly.type
_entity_poly.pdbx_seq_one_letter_code
_entity_poly.pdbx_strand_id
1 'polypeptide(L)'
;MADTDTGRLLDLVEKMPGFSQTVTKIVALANDPNSTPADLVKTISMDPVLTAKLLKLINSAYFGLAHPIVSLQRAAIMLGFNTVKNIALSLSV
;
A
#
# COMPACT_ATOMS: atom_id res chain seq x y z
N MET A 1 19.86 14.79 18.13
CA MET A 1 19.35 14.03 19.31
C MET A 1 17.82 14.03 19.35
N ALA A 2 17.15 14.10 18.19
CA ALA A 2 15.69 14.03 18.04
C ALA A 2 15.29 13.06 16.92
N ASP A 3 16.24 12.26 16.44
CA ASP A 3 16.21 11.55 15.16
C ASP A 3 16.18 10.01 15.33
N THR A 4 16.34 9.51 16.56
CA THR A 4 16.38 8.06 16.85
C THR A 4 15.00 7.41 16.94
N ASP A 5 13.93 8.17 17.20
CA ASP A 5 12.57 7.63 17.37
C ASP A 5 11.87 7.36 16.03
N THR A 6 12.09 8.20 15.01
CA THR A 6 11.47 8.01 13.68
C THR A 6 11.94 6.72 13.01
N GLY A 7 13.24 6.40 13.11
CA GLY A 7 13.79 5.15 12.56
C GLY A 7 13.20 3.91 13.23
N ARG A 8 12.97 3.95 14.55
CA ARG A 8 12.35 2.85 15.30
C ARG A 8 10.88 2.65 14.96
N LEU A 9 10.13 3.74 14.75
CA LEU A 9 8.73 3.67 14.35
C LEU A 9 8.56 3.04 12.95
N LEU A 10 9.45 3.38 12.01
CA LEU A 10 9.46 2.79 10.68
C LEU A 10 9.79 1.29 10.74
N ASP A 11 10.77 0.91 11.56
CA ASP A 11 11.19 -0.49 11.73
C ASP A 11 10.08 -1.35 12.40
N LEU A 12 9.30 -0.75 13.32
CA LEU A 12 8.13 -1.39 13.91
C LEU A 12 7.00 -1.59 12.88
N VAL A 13 6.75 -0.61 12.01
CA VAL A 13 5.77 -0.73 10.92
C VAL A 13 6.20 -1.80 9.91
N GLU A 14 7.50 -1.92 9.62
CA GLU A 14 8.00 -2.96 8.71
C GLU A 14 7.87 -4.37 9.29
N LYS A 15 8.09 -4.52 10.62
CA LYS A 15 8.02 -5.79 11.37
C LYS A 15 6.62 -6.22 11.78
N MET A 16 5.61 -5.35 11.66
CA MET A 16 4.23 -5.76 11.91
C MET A 16 3.78 -6.75 10.84
N PRO A 17 3.31 -7.95 11.21
CA PRO A 17 2.59 -8.80 10.27
C PRO A 17 1.35 -8.01 9.84
N GLY A 18 1.26 -7.70 8.54
CA GLY A 18 0.05 -7.07 7.99
C GLY A 18 -1.16 -7.85 8.47
N PHE A 19 -2.26 -7.17 8.81
CA PHE A 19 -3.43 -7.85 9.36
C PHE A 19 -3.82 -8.97 8.38
N SER A 20 -3.69 -10.22 8.80
CA SER A 20 -3.89 -11.41 7.94
C SER A 20 -5.25 -11.35 7.21
N GLN A 21 -6.25 -10.72 7.83
CA GLN A 21 -7.56 -10.49 7.25
C GLN A 21 -7.57 -9.48 6.09
N THR A 22 -6.78 -8.41 6.17
CA THR A 22 -6.68 -7.39 5.11
C THR A 22 -5.97 -7.96 3.88
N VAL A 23 -4.87 -8.67 4.10
CA VAL A 23 -4.12 -9.43 3.10
C VAL A 23 -5.04 -10.41 2.35
N THR A 24 -5.79 -11.22 3.10
CA THR A 24 -6.74 -12.17 2.51
C THR A 24 -7.86 -11.48 1.73
N LYS A 25 -8.37 -10.33 2.22
CA LYS A 25 -9.35 -9.52 1.48
C LYS A 25 -8.78 -8.91 0.21
N ILE A 26 -7.53 -8.43 0.22
CA ILE A 26 -6.87 -7.90 -0.96
C ILE A 26 -6.72 -8.98 -2.02
N VAL A 27 -6.30 -10.19 -1.64
CA VAL A 27 -6.21 -11.33 -2.56
C VAL A 27 -7.58 -11.73 -3.09
N ALA A 28 -8.60 -11.76 -2.25
CA ALA A 28 -9.98 -12.07 -2.66
C ALA A 28 -10.52 -11.02 -3.64
N LEU A 29 -10.38 -9.73 -3.33
CA LEU A 29 -10.78 -8.62 -4.20
C LEU A 29 -9.97 -8.63 -5.50
N ALA A 30 -8.68 -8.94 -5.44
CA ALA A 30 -7.85 -9.03 -6.62
C ALA A 30 -8.26 -10.17 -7.56
N ASN A 31 -8.80 -11.27 -7.04
CA ASN A 31 -9.32 -12.36 -7.86
C ASN A 31 -10.78 -12.17 -8.29
N ASP A 32 -11.49 -11.17 -7.75
CA ASP A 32 -12.87 -10.87 -8.13
C ASP A 32 -12.91 -9.90 -9.34
N PRO A 33 -13.44 -10.33 -10.50
CA PRO A 33 -13.58 -9.49 -11.68
C PRO A 33 -14.62 -8.36 -11.49
N ASN A 34 -15.48 -8.42 -10.47
CA ASN A 34 -16.45 -7.36 -10.15
C ASN A 34 -15.90 -6.35 -9.14
N SER A 35 -14.68 -6.56 -8.63
CA SER A 35 -14.09 -5.66 -7.63
C SER A 35 -13.85 -4.27 -8.21
N THR A 36 -14.22 -3.24 -7.45
CA THR A 36 -13.97 -1.85 -7.86
C THR A 36 -12.63 -1.34 -7.30
N PRO A 37 -12.03 -0.33 -7.96
CA PRO A 37 -10.88 0.38 -7.40
C PRO A 37 -11.12 0.96 -6.02
N ALA A 38 -12.36 1.38 -5.75
CA ALA A 38 -12.75 1.90 -4.46
C ALA A 38 -12.69 0.84 -3.35
N ASP A 39 -13.08 -0.40 -3.63
CA ASP A 39 -13.07 -1.49 -2.65
C ASP A 39 -11.65 -1.87 -2.24
N LEU A 40 -10.74 -1.93 -3.21
CA LEU A 40 -9.33 -2.19 -2.94
C LEU A 40 -8.71 -1.05 -2.12
N VAL A 41 -8.91 0.20 -2.55
CA VAL A 41 -8.39 1.38 -1.83
C VAL A 41 -8.94 1.43 -0.41
N LYS A 42 -10.23 1.16 -0.22
CA LYS A 42 -10.87 1.13 1.11
C LYS A 42 -10.26 0.05 1.98
N THR A 43 -10.03 -1.14 1.43
CA THR A 43 -9.43 -2.26 2.17
C THR A 43 -7.98 -1.95 2.57
N ILE A 44 -7.17 -1.42 1.67
CA ILE A 44 -5.79 -1.02 1.95
C ILE A 44 -5.77 0.12 2.99
N SER A 45 -6.67 1.10 2.89
CA SER A 45 -6.77 2.23 3.83
C SER A 45 -7.06 1.81 5.27
N MET A 46 -7.71 0.65 5.47
CA MET A 46 -7.98 0.11 6.81
C MET A 46 -6.72 -0.46 7.47
N ASP A 47 -5.66 -0.73 6.70
CA ASP A 47 -4.38 -1.24 7.21
C ASP A 47 -3.27 -0.18 6.98
N PRO A 48 -2.86 0.53 8.03
CA PRO A 48 -1.83 1.56 7.92
C PRO A 48 -0.45 0.98 7.56
N VAL A 49 -0.18 -0.29 7.88
CA VAL A 49 1.09 -0.96 7.55
C VAL A 49 1.17 -1.22 6.05
N LEU A 50 0.11 -1.80 5.47
CA LEU A 50 0.03 -2.03 4.03
C LEU A 50 0.01 -0.71 3.26
N THR A 51 -0.71 0.29 3.75
CA THR A 51 -0.72 1.63 3.15
C THR A 51 0.68 2.23 3.12
N ALA A 52 1.41 2.18 4.23
CA ALA A 52 2.78 2.69 4.29
C ALA A 52 3.72 1.96 3.34
N LYS A 53 3.67 0.61 3.30
CA LYS A 53 4.49 -0.20 2.39
C LYS A 53 4.17 0.09 0.91
N LEU A 54 2.89 0.24 0.58
CA LEU A 54 2.44 0.56 -0.77
C LEU A 54 2.90 1.95 -1.21
N LEU A 55 2.71 2.97 -0.36
CA LEU A 55 3.18 4.33 -0.63
C LEU A 55 4.73 4.39 -0.70
N LYS A 56 5.45 3.62 0.13
CA LYS A 56 6.91 3.52 0.07
C LYS A 56 7.39 2.93 -1.26
N LEU A 57 6.72 1.89 -1.76
CA LEU A 57 7.05 1.29 -3.05
C LEU A 57 6.73 2.23 -4.21
N ILE A 58 5.58 2.90 -4.15
CA ILE A 58 5.16 3.87 -5.18
C ILE A 58 6.10 5.07 -5.24
N ASN A 59 6.54 5.57 -4.09
CA ASN A 59 7.50 6.67 -4.00
C ASN A 59 8.96 6.20 -4.18
N SER A 60 9.19 4.94 -4.52
CA SER A 60 10.54 4.46 -4.81
C SER A 60 11.06 5.04 -6.13
N ALA A 61 12.39 5.02 -6.29
CA ALA A 61 13.04 5.49 -7.51
C ALA A 61 12.56 4.78 -8.78
N TYR A 62 11.90 3.61 -8.66
CA TYR A 62 11.33 2.86 -9.78
C TYR A 62 10.33 3.67 -10.61
N PHE A 63 9.48 4.46 -9.94
CA PHE A 63 8.43 5.24 -10.62
C PHE A 63 8.86 6.66 -11.02
N GLY A 64 10.03 7.13 -10.56
CA GLY A 64 10.60 8.42 -10.99
C GLY A 64 9.67 9.63 -10.79
N LEU A 65 8.82 9.60 -9.77
CA LEU A 65 7.76 10.60 -9.56
C LEU A 65 8.36 11.96 -9.16
N ALA A 66 7.93 13.04 -9.82
CA ALA A 66 8.36 14.41 -9.50
C ALA A 66 7.91 14.87 -8.11
N HIS A 67 6.77 14.35 -7.63
CA HIS A 67 6.24 14.64 -6.31
C HIS A 67 5.80 13.35 -5.62
N PRO A 68 6.05 13.22 -4.30
CA PRO A 68 5.64 12.05 -3.55
C PRO A 68 4.11 11.95 -3.49
N ILE A 69 3.60 10.73 -3.67
CA ILE A 69 2.20 10.39 -3.50
C ILE A 69 1.93 10.06 -2.04
N VAL A 70 0.95 10.75 -1.45
CA VAL A 70 0.52 10.58 -0.06
C VAL A 70 -0.88 9.97 0.07
N SER A 71 -1.58 9.74 -1.05
CA SER A 71 -2.95 9.24 -1.07
C SER A 71 -3.10 8.05 -2.02
N LEU A 72 -3.79 7.01 -1.56
CA LEU A 72 -4.11 5.81 -2.33
C LEU A 72 -4.98 6.10 -3.55
N GLN A 73 -5.91 7.06 -3.44
CA GLN A 73 -6.71 7.50 -4.60
C GLN A 73 -5.84 8.19 -5.64
N ARG A 74 -4.90 9.04 -5.21
CA ARG A 74 -3.96 9.70 -6.13
C ARG A 74 -3.04 8.68 -6.79
N ALA A 75 -2.58 7.67 -6.04
CA ALA A 75 -1.85 6.53 -6.58
C ALA A 75 -2.66 5.78 -7.65
N ALA A 76 -3.93 5.43 -7.37
CA ALA A 76 -4.78 4.71 -8.30
C ALA A 76 -5.06 5.49 -9.60
N ILE A 77 -5.20 6.82 -9.51
CA ILE A 77 -5.39 7.70 -10.69
C ILE A 77 -4.08 7.81 -11.49
N MET A 78 -2.94 7.97 -10.82
CA MET A 78 -1.66 8.24 -11.49
C MET A 78 -1.00 6.99 -12.08
N LEU A 79 -1.06 5.86 -11.38
CA LEU A 79 -0.44 4.59 -11.78
C LEU A 79 -1.42 3.64 -12.48
N GLY A 80 -2.71 3.90 -12.35
CA GLY A 80 -3.77 2.99 -12.77
C GLY A 80 -4.09 1.92 -11.72
N PHE A 81 -5.35 1.49 -11.71
CA PHE A 81 -5.87 0.52 -10.75
C PHE A 81 -5.11 -0.82 -10.77
N ASN A 82 -4.80 -1.34 -11.97
CA ASN A 82 -4.09 -2.62 -12.12
C ASN A 82 -2.70 -2.60 -11.47
N THR A 83 -2.00 -1.46 -11.55
CA THR A 83 -0.69 -1.29 -10.93
C THR A 83 -0.80 -1.31 -9.41
N VAL A 84 -1.74 -0.55 -8.84
CA VAL A 84 -1.98 -0.54 -7.39
C VAL A 84 -2.39 -1.91 -6.88
N LYS A 85 -3.24 -2.62 -7.63
CA LYS A 85 -3.64 -4.00 -7.36
C LYS A 85 -2.45 -4.96 -7.34
N ASN A 86 -1.61 -4.92 -8.37
CA ASN A 86 -0.41 -5.77 -8.42
C ASN A 86 0.55 -5.49 -7.26
N ILE A 87 0.78 -4.21 -6.93
CA ILE A 87 1.62 -3.85 -5.78
C ILE A 87 1.01 -4.37 -4.47
N ALA A 88 -0.30 -4.19 -4.28
CA ALA A 88 -0.99 -4.66 -3.08
C ALA A 88 -0.90 -6.19 -2.94
N LEU A 89 -0.98 -6.94 -4.05
CA LEU A 89 -0.76 -8.39 -4.07
C LEU A 89 0.69 -8.76 -3.76
N SER A 90 1.67 -8.06 -4.33
CA SER A 90 3.09 -8.31 -4.07
C SER A 90 3.50 -8.03 -2.62
N LEU A 91 2.78 -7.16 -1.92
CA LEU A 91 2.97 -6.89 -0.49
C LEU A 91 2.17 -7.85 0.41
N SER A 92 1.26 -8.62 -0.18
CA SER A 92 0.36 -9.56 0.49
C SER A 92 0.90 -11.00 0.51
N VAL A 93 2.01 -11.29 -0.16
CA VAL A 93 2.65 -12.62 -0.25
C VAL A 93 3.90 -12.70 0.61
#